data_AF-A0A2W5GZQ1-F1
#
_entry.id   AF-A0A2W5GZQ1-F1
#
_cell.length_a   1.000
_cell.length_b   1.000
_cell.length_c   1.000
_cell.angle_alpha   90.00
_cell.angle_beta   90.00
_cell.angle_gamma   90.00
#
_symmetry.space_group_name_H-M   'P 1'
#
loop_
_entity.id
_entity.type
_entity.pdbx_description
1 polymer ?
#
loop_
_entity_poly.entity_id
_entity_poly.type
_entity_poly.pdbx_seq_one_letter_code
_entity_poly.pdbx_strand_id
1 'polypeptide(L)'
;MKNILSIFFATMCIGSSAQTLKDCATCSTNTISNDQIQNLSLDEIQFLTNDLFARKGYVFHDSNIDAYYSNTDWYKPAKSNESIQYNDIENQNIRLLLSKNKELKEQREKMVEELKKFKALLKANDKQQLKNQFSYNLDGADDLIKTIVDEVYIGDLHWLRNDGLYSITKDNGDIIKSYSLRVNGNKAIFEFGIKGISEVGQGKSIYPREYVTETTHAYLFDFKNGKLTFDKVVTAG
;
A
#
# COMPACT_ATOMS: atom_id res chain seq x y z
N MET A 1 -41.75 -36.69 22.15
CA MET A 1 -41.11 -37.20 20.92
C MET A 1 -41.89 -36.69 19.71
N LYS A 2 -41.42 -35.62 19.07
CA LYS A 2 -41.91 -35.13 17.79
C LYS A 2 -40.66 -34.70 16.99
N ASN A 3 -40.31 -35.51 15.99
CA ASN A 3 -39.19 -35.25 15.08
C ASN A 3 -39.63 -34.19 14.08
N ILE A 4 -39.00 -33.01 14.13
CA ILE A 4 -39.08 -32.02 13.05
C ILE A 4 -37.91 -32.29 12.13
N LEU A 5 -38.22 -32.80 10.93
CA LEU A 5 -37.29 -33.04 9.84
C LEU A 5 -37.03 -31.69 9.15
N SER A 6 -35.95 -31.00 9.53
CA SER A 6 -35.51 -29.77 8.85
C SER A 6 -34.76 -30.13 7.57
N ILE A 7 -35.40 -29.92 6.43
CA ILE A 7 -34.79 -30.03 5.10
C ILE A 7 -33.84 -28.84 4.92
N PHE A 8 -32.53 -29.12 4.92
CA PHE A 8 -31.49 -28.14 4.58
C PHE A 8 -31.41 -28.03 3.05
N PHE A 9 -32.04 -27.01 2.47
CA PHE A 9 -31.83 -26.65 1.07
C PHE A 9 -30.48 -25.94 0.98
N ALA A 10 -29.42 -26.70 0.67
CA ALA A 10 -28.13 -26.13 0.33
C ALA A 10 -28.21 -25.49 -1.05
N THR A 11 -28.54 -24.20 -1.10
CA THR A 11 -28.34 -23.37 -2.29
C THR A 11 -26.85 -23.25 -2.54
N MET A 12 -26.33 -24.12 -3.39
CA MET A 12 -24.98 -24.06 -3.92
C MET A 12 -24.90 -22.88 -4.89
N CYS A 13 -24.59 -21.69 -4.39
CA CYS A 13 -24.18 -20.57 -5.22
C CYS A 13 -22.81 -20.93 -5.80
N ILE A 14 -22.78 -21.50 -7.02
CA ILE A 14 -21.55 -21.58 -7.81
C ILE A 14 -21.29 -20.19 -8.37
N GLY A 15 -20.86 -19.26 -7.51
CA GLY A 15 -20.08 -18.12 -7.96
C GLY A 15 -18.69 -18.65 -8.23
N SER A 16 -18.38 -19.01 -9.47
CA SER A 16 -16.99 -19.26 -9.88
C SER A 16 -16.24 -17.93 -9.83
N SER A 17 -15.81 -17.52 -8.63
CA SER A 17 -14.82 -16.47 -8.48
C SER A 17 -13.57 -16.96 -9.19
N ALA A 18 -13.19 -16.31 -10.28
CA ALA A 18 -11.92 -16.61 -10.94
C ALA A 18 -10.81 -16.51 -9.89
N GLN A 19 -10.04 -17.58 -9.72
CA GLN A 19 -8.95 -17.60 -8.74
C GLN A 19 -7.90 -16.57 -9.14
N THR A 20 -7.44 -15.77 -8.17
CA THR A 20 -6.37 -14.79 -8.37
C THR A 20 -5.14 -15.46 -8.98
N LEU A 21 -4.61 -14.89 -10.06
CA LEU A 21 -3.44 -15.40 -10.76
C LEU A 21 -2.19 -15.21 -9.89
N LYS A 22 -1.39 -16.27 -9.75
CA LYS A 22 -0.18 -16.26 -8.89
C LYS A 22 1.13 -16.30 -9.66
N ASP A 23 1.11 -16.93 -10.83
CA ASP A 23 2.25 -17.07 -11.75
C ASP A 23 1.72 -17.11 -13.19
N CYS A 24 2.63 -17.19 -14.15
CA CYS A 24 2.31 -17.29 -15.57
C CYS A 24 2.65 -18.64 -16.20
N ALA A 25 2.58 -19.73 -15.42
CA ALA A 25 2.81 -21.09 -15.94
C ALA A 25 1.83 -21.48 -17.06
N THR A 26 0.62 -20.90 -17.09
CA THR A 26 -0.40 -21.17 -18.11
C THR A 26 -0.68 -20.00 -19.04
N CYS A 27 0.06 -18.89 -18.92
CA CYS A 27 -0.16 -17.67 -19.70
C CYS A 27 0.17 -17.81 -21.20
N SER A 28 0.79 -18.93 -21.62
CA SER A 28 1.07 -19.23 -23.03
C SER A 28 -0.10 -19.86 -23.77
N THR A 29 -1.04 -20.47 -23.04
CA THR A 29 -2.19 -21.21 -23.60
C THR A 29 -3.54 -20.66 -23.13
N ASN A 30 -3.58 -19.90 -22.04
CA ASN A 30 -4.79 -19.33 -21.48
C ASN A 30 -4.72 -17.80 -21.45
N THR A 31 -5.83 -17.14 -21.79
CA THR A 31 -5.97 -15.69 -21.63
C THR A 31 -6.26 -15.33 -20.17
N ILE A 32 -5.57 -14.31 -19.66
CA ILE A 32 -5.81 -13.72 -18.34
C ILE A 32 -7.07 -12.85 -18.42
N SER A 33 -7.95 -12.96 -17.43
CA SER A 33 -9.10 -12.06 -17.28
C SER A 33 -8.84 -10.96 -16.23
N ASN A 34 -9.59 -9.87 -16.31
CA ASN A 34 -9.50 -8.78 -15.33
C ASN A 34 -9.75 -9.27 -13.89
N ASP A 35 -10.70 -10.19 -13.69
CA ASP A 35 -11.05 -10.69 -12.36
C ASP A 35 -9.89 -11.41 -11.67
N GLN A 36 -9.02 -12.07 -12.43
CA GLN A 36 -7.85 -12.78 -11.91
C GLN A 36 -6.76 -11.83 -11.40
N ILE A 37 -6.76 -10.57 -11.85
CA ILE A 37 -5.73 -9.58 -11.55
C ILE A 37 -6.25 -8.33 -10.84
N GLN A 38 -7.56 -8.21 -10.61
CA GLN A 38 -8.21 -7.00 -10.11
C GLN A 38 -7.67 -6.53 -8.75
N ASN A 39 -7.31 -7.47 -7.87
CA ASN A 39 -6.85 -7.21 -6.51
C ASN A 39 -5.32 -7.28 -6.35
N LEU A 40 -4.59 -7.50 -7.44
CA LEU A 40 -3.14 -7.59 -7.39
C LEU A 40 -2.51 -6.21 -7.26
N SER A 41 -1.46 -6.15 -6.46
CA SER A 41 -0.60 -4.98 -6.30
C SER A 41 0.26 -4.72 -7.53
N LEU A 42 0.83 -3.52 -7.61
CA LEU A 42 1.74 -3.14 -8.70
C LEU A 42 2.89 -4.15 -8.86
N ASP A 43 3.49 -4.57 -7.74
CA ASP A 43 4.62 -5.50 -7.72
C ASP A 43 4.20 -6.91 -8.14
N GLU A 44 2.98 -7.35 -7.80
CA GLU A 44 2.44 -8.64 -8.25
C GLU A 44 2.13 -8.62 -9.75
N ILE A 45 1.59 -7.53 -10.29
CA ILE A 45 1.41 -7.36 -11.74
C ILE A 45 2.76 -7.35 -12.45
N GLN A 46 3.76 -6.65 -11.90
CA GLN A 46 5.12 -6.65 -12.45
C GLN A 46 5.73 -8.05 -12.41
N PHE A 47 5.53 -8.78 -11.31
CA PHE A 47 5.98 -10.17 -11.18
C PHE A 47 5.34 -11.06 -12.25
N LEU A 48 4.02 -11.00 -12.46
CA LEU A 48 3.34 -11.79 -13.50
C LEU A 48 3.85 -11.43 -14.91
N THR A 49 4.12 -10.15 -15.15
CA THR A 49 4.68 -9.68 -16.42
C THR A 49 6.08 -10.27 -16.64
N ASN A 50 6.92 -10.22 -15.60
CA ASN A 50 8.25 -10.81 -15.65
C ASN A 50 8.20 -12.34 -15.76
N ASP A 51 7.27 -13.01 -15.09
CA ASP A 51 7.14 -14.47 -15.16
C ASP A 51 6.75 -14.91 -16.57
N LEU A 52 5.82 -14.20 -17.23
CA LEU A 52 5.47 -14.43 -18.64
C LEU A 52 6.71 -14.27 -19.54
N PHE A 53 7.50 -13.21 -19.34
CA PHE A 53 8.72 -12.99 -20.10
C PHE A 53 9.79 -14.06 -19.83
N ALA A 54 9.98 -14.44 -18.57
CA ALA A 54 10.92 -15.48 -18.17
C ALA A 54 10.57 -16.84 -18.79
N ARG A 55 9.28 -17.18 -18.87
CA ARG A 55 8.80 -18.41 -19.54
C ARG A 55 9.20 -18.47 -21.03
N LYS A 56 9.49 -17.32 -21.63
CA LYS A 56 9.96 -17.16 -23.01
C LYS A 56 11.47 -16.99 -23.12
N GLY A 57 12.19 -17.08 -22.01
CA GLY A 57 13.63 -16.95 -21.95
C GLY A 57 14.13 -15.51 -21.98
N TYR A 58 13.31 -14.53 -21.58
CA TYR A 58 13.75 -13.15 -21.49
C TYR A 58 14.92 -13.02 -20.49
N VAL A 59 16.02 -12.42 -20.95
CA VAL A 59 17.23 -12.14 -20.19
C VAL A 59 17.05 -10.82 -19.44
N PHE A 60 17.09 -10.88 -18.11
CA PHE A 60 16.91 -9.72 -17.24
C PHE A 60 18.24 -9.01 -16.95
N HIS A 61 18.22 -7.69 -16.88
CA HIS A 61 19.39 -6.87 -16.51
C HIS A 61 19.36 -6.39 -15.07
N ASP A 62 18.19 -6.39 -14.44
CA ASP A 62 18.07 -6.17 -13.00
C ASP A 62 18.62 -7.39 -12.26
N SER A 63 19.61 -7.18 -11.41
CA SER A 63 20.34 -8.27 -10.75
C SER A 63 19.46 -9.11 -9.83
N ASN A 64 18.43 -8.53 -9.21
CA ASN A 64 17.55 -9.25 -8.31
C ASN A 64 16.59 -10.15 -9.10
N ILE A 65 16.04 -9.62 -10.19
CA ILE A 65 15.14 -10.39 -11.07
C ILE A 65 15.91 -11.51 -11.78
N ASP A 66 17.10 -11.21 -12.31
CA ASP A 66 17.94 -12.21 -12.96
C ASP A 66 18.35 -13.34 -12.00
N ALA A 67 18.79 -12.99 -10.78
CA ALA A 67 19.12 -13.98 -9.76
C ALA A 67 17.92 -14.86 -9.37
N TYR A 68 16.71 -14.29 -9.31
CA TYR A 68 15.49 -15.04 -9.01
C TYR A 68 15.20 -16.11 -10.09
N TYR A 69 15.15 -15.71 -11.36
CA TYR A 69 14.83 -16.65 -12.44
C TYR A 69 15.96 -17.62 -12.76
N SER A 70 17.23 -17.19 -12.66
CA SER A 70 18.39 -18.07 -12.87
C SER A 70 18.44 -19.26 -11.90
N ASN A 71 17.84 -19.12 -10.71
CA ASN A 71 17.71 -20.20 -9.73
C ASN A 71 16.43 -21.04 -9.91
N THR A 72 15.68 -20.83 -10.99
CA THR A 72 14.42 -21.52 -11.25
C THR A 72 14.59 -22.57 -12.35
N ASP A 73 14.37 -23.85 -12.03
CA ASP A 73 14.69 -25.00 -12.91
C ASP A 73 14.09 -24.95 -14.32
N TRP A 74 12.92 -24.33 -14.49
CA TRP A 74 12.24 -24.23 -15.79
C TRP A 74 12.73 -23.06 -16.65
N TYR A 75 13.45 -22.10 -16.07
CA TYR A 75 13.90 -20.90 -16.78
C TYR A 75 15.10 -21.24 -17.69
N LYS A 76 14.99 -20.84 -18.95
CA LYS A 76 16.03 -21.05 -19.96
C LYS A 76 16.24 -19.75 -20.73
N PRO A 77 17.30 -18.98 -20.42
CA PRO A 77 17.53 -17.70 -21.09
C PRO A 77 17.76 -17.91 -22.58
N ALA A 78 17.14 -17.06 -23.40
CA ALA A 78 17.35 -17.00 -24.83
C ALA A 78 18.73 -16.39 -25.13
N LYS A 79 19.22 -16.58 -26.37
CA LYS A 79 20.48 -15.97 -26.82
C LYS A 79 20.42 -14.44 -26.83
N SER A 80 19.26 -13.88 -27.16
CA SER A 80 18.97 -12.44 -27.19
C SER A 80 17.47 -12.23 -27.01
N ASN A 81 17.08 -11.19 -26.29
CA ASN A 81 15.67 -10.80 -26.13
C ASN A 81 14.98 -10.50 -27.47
N GLU A 82 15.71 -10.04 -28.48
CA GLU A 82 15.19 -9.77 -29.83
C GLU A 82 14.74 -11.03 -30.57
N SER A 83 15.26 -12.20 -30.17
CA SER A 83 14.88 -13.48 -30.78
C SER A 83 13.56 -14.04 -30.24
N ILE A 84 13.02 -13.45 -29.17
CA ILE A 84 11.81 -13.93 -28.52
C ILE A 84 10.59 -13.54 -29.34
N GLN A 85 9.74 -14.53 -29.62
CA GLN A 85 8.47 -14.35 -30.31
C GLN A 85 7.33 -14.75 -29.37
N TYR A 86 6.35 -13.85 -29.25
CA TYR A 86 5.15 -14.07 -28.45
C TYR A 86 3.99 -14.46 -29.36
N ASN A 87 3.20 -15.45 -28.96
CA ASN A 87 1.98 -15.82 -29.67
C ASN A 87 0.83 -14.83 -29.38
N ASP A 88 -0.32 -15.01 -30.02
CA ASP A 88 -1.46 -14.10 -29.87
C ASP A 88 -2.00 -14.02 -28.42
N ILE A 89 -2.03 -15.16 -27.72
CA ILE A 89 -2.48 -15.26 -26.32
C ILE A 89 -1.50 -14.52 -25.40
N GLU A 90 -0.20 -14.74 -25.57
CA GLU A 90 0.87 -14.09 -24.82
C GLU A 90 0.83 -12.57 -25.06
N ASN A 91 0.71 -12.13 -26.31
CA ASN A 91 0.60 -10.72 -26.66
C ASN A 91 -0.64 -10.06 -26.04
N GLN A 92 -1.78 -10.76 -26.00
CA GLN A 92 -2.98 -10.29 -25.32
C GLN A 92 -2.74 -10.15 -23.81
N ASN A 93 -2.13 -11.15 -23.18
CA ASN A 93 -1.83 -11.16 -21.75
C ASN A 93 -0.84 -10.06 -21.38
N ILE A 94 0.21 -9.86 -22.18
CA ILE A 94 1.20 -8.78 -22.01
C ILE A 94 0.51 -7.42 -22.05
N ARG A 95 -0.35 -7.17 -23.04
CA ARG A 95 -1.10 -5.90 -23.14
C ARG A 95 -1.96 -5.65 -21.90
N LEU A 96 -2.65 -6.68 -21.41
CA LEU A 96 -3.48 -6.56 -20.22
C LEU A 96 -2.65 -6.23 -18.97
N LEU A 97 -1.57 -6.97 -18.72
CA LEU A 97 -0.70 -6.78 -17.56
C LEU A 97 -0.02 -5.41 -17.58
N LEU A 98 0.50 -4.98 -18.74
CA LEU A 98 1.12 -3.65 -18.89
C LEU A 98 0.10 -2.53 -18.67
N SER A 99 -1.12 -2.67 -19.19
CA SER A 99 -2.19 -1.70 -18.96
C SER A 99 -2.53 -1.60 -17.47
N LYS A 100 -2.65 -2.74 -16.78
CA LYS A 100 -2.94 -2.77 -15.34
C LYS A 100 -1.80 -2.18 -14.52
N ASN A 101 -0.55 -2.48 -14.88
CA ASN A 101 0.64 -1.90 -14.23
C ASN A 101 0.62 -0.37 -14.32
N LYS A 102 0.37 0.17 -15.52
CA LYS A 102 0.25 1.61 -15.75
C LYS A 102 -0.87 2.23 -14.91
N GLU A 103 -2.06 1.61 -14.90
CA GLU A 103 -3.19 2.08 -14.09
C GLU A 103 -2.85 2.17 -12.60
N LEU A 104 -2.26 1.11 -12.02
CA LEU A 104 -1.87 1.06 -10.62
C LEU A 104 -0.78 2.08 -10.28
N LYS A 105 0.18 2.29 -11.20
CA LYS A 105 1.23 3.29 -11.05
C LYS A 105 0.66 4.71 -11.03
N GLU A 106 -0.22 5.04 -11.97
CA GLU A 106 -0.90 6.34 -12.03
C GLU A 106 -1.79 6.58 -10.79
N GLN A 107 -2.48 5.56 -10.29
CA GLN A 107 -3.26 5.66 -9.05
C GLN A 107 -2.36 5.98 -7.84
N ARG A 108 -1.21 5.31 -7.72
CA ARG A 108 -0.23 5.56 -6.67
C ARG A 108 0.36 6.97 -6.76
N GLU A 109 0.71 7.42 -7.96
CA GLU A 109 1.23 8.77 -8.19
C GLU A 109 0.20 9.82 -7.77
N LYS A 110 -1.06 9.67 -8.16
CA LYS A 110 -2.16 10.57 -7.75
C LYS A 110 -2.38 10.59 -6.23
N MET A 111 -2.30 9.44 -5.56
CA MET A 111 -2.35 9.39 -4.09
C MET A 111 -1.24 10.24 -3.46
N VAL A 112 0.00 10.08 -3.94
CA VAL A 112 1.16 10.84 -3.43
C VAL A 112 1.00 12.34 -3.69
N GLU A 113 0.48 12.73 -4.86
CA GLU A 113 0.18 14.12 -5.18
C GLU A 113 -0.86 14.73 -4.24
N GLU A 114 -1.97 14.04 -3.99
CA GLU A 114 -3.02 14.50 -3.07
C GLU A 114 -2.50 14.61 -1.63
N LEU A 115 -1.67 13.66 -1.17
CA LEU A 115 -1.01 13.73 0.14
C LEU A 115 -0.08 14.95 0.26
N LYS A 116 0.71 15.23 -0.79
CA LYS A 116 1.58 16.42 -0.85
C LYS A 116 0.77 17.71 -0.83
N LYS A 117 -0.34 17.76 -1.58
CA LYS A 117 -1.25 18.89 -1.63
C LYS A 117 -1.92 19.15 -0.28
N PHE A 118 -2.41 18.10 0.37
CA PHE A 118 -2.95 18.16 1.72
C PHE A 118 -1.93 18.75 2.72
N LYS A 119 -0.71 18.22 2.73
CA LYS A 119 0.39 18.75 3.55
C LYS A 119 0.68 20.23 3.26
N ALA A 120 0.68 20.65 2.00
CA ALA A 120 0.91 22.05 1.63
C ALA A 120 -0.19 22.98 2.18
N LEU A 121 -1.45 22.58 2.08
CA LEU A 121 -2.57 23.37 2.62
C LEU A 121 -2.56 23.44 4.15
N LEU A 122 -2.19 22.37 4.85
CA LEU A 122 -1.98 22.38 6.31
C LEU A 122 -0.89 23.39 6.70
N LYS A 123 0.22 23.44 5.95
CA LYS A 123 1.30 24.41 6.19
C LYS A 123 0.87 25.85 5.94
N ALA A 124 0.06 26.07 4.90
CA ALA A 124 -0.50 27.37 4.57
C ALA A 124 -1.64 27.80 5.53
N ASN A 125 -2.12 26.90 6.40
CA ASN A 125 -3.29 27.12 7.25
C ASN A 125 -4.56 27.49 6.45
N ASP A 126 -4.70 26.94 5.23
CA ASP A 126 -5.84 27.22 4.34
C ASP A 126 -7.04 26.32 4.70
N LYS A 127 -7.74 26.70 5.77
CA LYS A 127 -8.90 25.96 6.30
C LYS A 127 -10.02 25.78 5.27
N GLN A 128 -10.21 26.76 4.38
CA GLN A 128 -11.27 26.70 3.38
C GLN A 128 -10.98 25.63 2.33
N GLN A 129 -9.75 25.58 1.80
CA GLN A 129 -9.38 24.56 0.82
C GLN A 129 -9.26 23.17 1.45
N LEU A 130 -8.78 23.06 2.69
CA LEU A 130 -8.76 21.79 3.43
C LEU A 130 -10.17 21.20 3.56
N LYS A 131 -11.16 22.01 3.93
CA LYS A 131 -12.56 21.59 4.00
C LYS A 131 -13.11 21.23 2.63
N ASN A 132 -12.90 22.07 1.62
CA ASN A 132 -13.52 21.90 0.30
C ASN A 132 -12.94 20.73 -0.50
N GLN A 133 -11.63 20.47 -0.39
CA GLN A 133 -10.95 19.46 -1.19
C GLN A 133 -10.83 18.12 -0.46
N PHE A 134 -10.58 18.14 0.84
CA PHE A 134 -10.28 16.95 1.63
C PHE A 134 -11.37 16.63 2.66
N SER A 135 -12.44 17.41 2.75
CA SER A 135 -13.44 17.30 3.83
C SER A 135 -12.84 17.41 5.23
N TYR A 136 -11.69 18.06 5.36
CA TYR A 136 -10.95 18.18 6.61
C TYR A 136 -11.27 19.51 7.29
N ASN A 137 -11.80 19.46 8.51
CA ASN A 137 -12.33 20.62 9.24
C ASN A 137 -12.02 20.62 10.75
N LEU A 138 -10.97 19.92 11.18
CA LEU A 138 -10.53 19.95 12.57
C LEU A 138 -9.81 21.27 12.87
N ASP A 139 -10.06 21.84 14.05
CA ASP A 139 -9.46 23.09 14.48
C ASP A 139 -9.25 23.21 16.00
N GLY A 140 -9.35 22.09 16.73
CA GLY A 140 -9.13 22.02 18.18
C GLY A 140 -7.65 21.88 18.57
N ALA A 141 -7.32 22.16 19.84
CA ALA A 141 -5.97 22.00 20.37
C ALA A 141 -5.43 20.55 20.28
N ASP A 142 -6.33 19.57 20.20
CA ASP A 142 -6.02 18.15 20.06
C ASP A 142 -5.75 17.73 18.60
N ASP A 143 -5.84 18.67 17.65
CA ASP A 143 -5.46 18.42 16.26
C ASP A 143 -3.93 18.46 16.07
N LEU A 144 -3.31 17.30 16.21
CA LEU A 144 -1.88 17.08 16.10
C LEU A 144 -1.39 16.82 14.66
N ILE A 145 -2.27 16.86 13.65
CA ILE A 145 -1.88 16.46 12.28
C ILE A 145 -0.74 17.31 11.73
N LYS A 146 -0.70 18.60 12.10
CA LYS A 146 0.37 19.51 11.67
C LYS A 146 1.74 19.05 12.16
N THR A 147 1.80 18.59 13.42
CA THR A 147 3.01 18.01 14.02
C THR A 147 3.47 16.78 13.26
N ILE A 148 2.56 15.96 12.72
CA ILE A 148 2.91 14.78 11.93
C ILE A 148 3.46 15.20 10.56
N VAL A 149 2.75 16.06 9.83
CA VAL A 149 3.16 16.42 8.45
C VAL A 149 4.44 17.24 8.40
N ASP A 150 4.82 17.94 9.48
CA ASP A 150 6.10 18.61 9.58
C ASP A 150 7.28 17.62 9.63
N GLU A 151 7.07 16.44 10.21
CA GLU A 151 8.09 15.41 10.40
C GLU A 151 8.14 14.35 9.29
N VAL A 152 7.00 14.08 8.65
CA VAL A 152 6.92 13.07 7.59
C VAL A 152 7.43 13.59 6.25
N TYR A 153 8.36 12.88 5.62
CA TYR A 153 8.78 13.14 4.24
C TYR A 153 8.04 12.25 3.23
N ILE A 154 6.93 12.76 2.68
CA ILE A 154 6.07 12.05 1.71
C ILE A 154 6.84 11.62 0.44
N GLY A 155 7.91 12.32 0.08
CA GLY A 155 8.75 11.97 -1.08
C GLY A 155 9.55 10.68 -0.91
N ASP A 156 9.71 10.19 0.31
CA ASP A 156 10.44 8.97 0.67
C ASP A 156 9.49 7.89 1.22
N LEU A 157 8.22 7.95 0.82
CA LEU A 157 7.27 6.87 1.12
C LEU A 157 7.73 5.61 0.38
N HIS A 158 8.23 4.64 1.13
CA HIS A 158 8.66 3.36 0.57
C HIS A 158 7.47 2.43 0.38
N TRP A 159 7.40 1.75 -0.77
CA TRP A 159 6.27 0.90 -1.13
C TRP A 159 6.68 -0.56 -1.20
N LEU A 160 5.86 -1.42 -0.62
CA LEU A 160 5.89 -2.85 -0.82
C LEU A 160 4.46 -3.31 -1.13
N ARG A 161 4.23 -3.87 -2.31
CA ARG A 161 2.88 -4.23 -2.79
C ARG A 161 1.93 -3.04 -2.71
N ASN A 162 0.87 -3.13 -1.92
CA ASN A 162 -0.13 -2.08 -1.71
C ASN A 162 0.13 -1.25 -0.45
N ASP A 163 1.22 -1.53 0.27
CA ASP A 163 1.58 -0.88 1.51
C ASP A 163 2.67 0.16 1.28
N GLY A 164 2.43 1.38 1.74
CA GLY A 164 3.39 2.47 1.78
C GLY A 164 3.72 2.82 3.21
N LEU A 165 4.99 3.09 3.53
CA LEU A 165 5.38 3.54 4.87
C LEU A 165 6.52 4.55 4.82
N TYR A 166 6.32 5.63 5.54
CA TYR A 166 7.38 6.49 6.05
C TYR A 166 7.16 6.60 7.56
N SER A 167 8.21 6.38 8.35
CA SER A 167 8.12 6.44 9.80
C SER A 167 9.43 6.95 10.38
N ILE A 168 9.31 7.85 11.36
CA ILE A 168 10.44 8.34 12.14
C ILE A 168 10.09 8.30 13.62
N THR A 169 11.06 7.89 14.42
CA THR A 169 11.01 7.96 15.89
C THR A 169 12.05 8.96 16.36
N LYS A 170 11.65 9.86 17.25
CA LYS A 170 12.52 10.87 17.85
C LYS A 170 12.55 10.71 19.34
N ASP A 171 13.76 10.60 19.89
CA ASP A 171 14.02 10.74 21.30
C ASP A 171 14.65 12.13 21.53
N ASN A 172 14.01 12.97 22.36
CA ASN A 172 14.51 14.29 22.71
C ASN A 172 15.20 14.34 24.09
N GLY A 173 15.57 13.18 24.65
CA GLY A 173 16.15 13.03 25.99
C GLY A 173 15.11 13.02 27.12
N ASP A 174 13.85 13.28 26.79
CA ASP A 174 12.73 13.27 27.74
C ASP A 174 11.72 12.17 27.36
N ILE A 175 11.13 12.29 26.17
CA ILE A 175 10.09 11.40 25.66
C ILE A 175 10.40 10.94 24.25
N ILE A 176 10.04 9.69 23.99
CA ILE A 176 10.15 9.08 22.67
C ILE A 176 8.83 9.27 21.93
N LYS A 177 8.88 9.90 20.77
CA LYS A 177 7.71 10.16 19.90
C LYS A 177 7.89 9.50 18.55
N SER A 178 6.82 9.01 17.96
CA SER A 178 6.79 8.49 16.58
C SER A 178 5.87 9.32 15.70
N TYR A 179 6.28 9.49 14.45
CA TYR A 179 5.51 10.15 13.40
C TYR A 179 5.53 9.26 12.16
N SER A 180 4.37 8.94 11.60
CA SER A 180 4.29 8.09 10.41
C SER A 180 3.27 8.60 9.41
N LEU A 181 3.49 8.22 8.15
CA LEU A 181 2.48 8.14 7.13
C LEU A 181 2.48 6.72 6.59
N ARG A 182 1.35 6.04 6.77
CA ARG A 182 1.10 4.71 6.24
C ARG A 182 0.07 4.80 5.12
N VAL A 183 0.28 4.04 4.06
CA VAL A 183 -0.74 3.76 3.05
C VAL A 183 -1.01 2.27 3.07
N ASN A 184 -2.28 1.87 3.05
CA ASN A 184 -2.71 0.48 2.90
C ASN A 184 -3.81 0.44 1.82
N GLY A 185 -3.43 0.07 0.60
CA GLY A 185 -4.30 0.14 -0.57
C GLY A 185 -4.86 1.55 -0.75
N ASN A 186 -6.17 1.70 -0.53
CA ASN A 186 -6.91 2.94 -0.73
C ASN A 186 -7.03 3.79 0.54
N LYS A 187 -6.29 3.48 1.60
CA LYS A 187 -6.31 4.25 2.85
C LYS A 187 -4.96 4.89 3.10
N ALA A 188 -4.96 6.16 3.50
CA ALA A 188 -3.77 6.83 4.02
C ALA A 188 -4.00 7.18 5.50
N ILE A 189 -2.98 7.02 6.32
CA ILE A 189 -3.05 7.18 7.76
C ILE A 189 -1.83 7.99 8.20
N PHE A 190 -2.06 9.20 8.73
CA PHE A 190 -1.04 9.96 9.44
C PHE A 190 -1.12 9.62 10.91
N GLU A 191 -0.03 9.18 11.53
CA GLU A 191 -0.02 8.80 12.94
C GLU A 191 1.01 9.58 13.75
N PHE A 192 0.56 10.07 14.90
CA PHE A 192 1.41 10.56 15.98
C PHE A 192 1.34 9.57 17.13
N GLY A 193 2.47 9.29 17.77
CA GLY A 193 2.44 8.50 19.00
C GLY A 193 3.49 8.91 20.03
N ILE A 194 3.14 8.81 21.30
CA ILE A 194 4.08 8.81 22.42
C ILE A 194 4.40 7.33 22.73
N LYS A 195 5.68 6.98 22.68
CA LYS A 195 6.18 5.60 22.83
C LYS A 195 6.79 5.32 24.20
N GLY A 196 6.90 6.34 25.05
CA GLY A 196 7.44 6.22 26.40
C GLY A 196 8.51 7.27 26.71
N ILE A 197 9.31 6.98 27.73
CA ILE A 197 10.34 7.87 28.29
C ILE A 197 11.70 7.53 27.68
N SER A 198 12.51 8.54 27.39
CA SER A 198 13.90 8.38 26.97
C SER A 198 14.73 7.61 27.99
N GLU A 199 15.74 6.87 27.54
CA GLU A 199 16.74 6.27 28.43
C GLU A 199 17.45 7.32 29.30
N VAL A 200 17.65 8.54 28.78
CA VAL A 200 18.26 9.64 29.54
C VAL A 200 17.30 10.17 30.62
N GLY A 201 15.99 10.13 30.37
CA GLY A 201 14.96 10.59 31.30
C GLY A 201 14.58 9.56 32.37
N GLN A 202 14.80 8.26 32.10
CA GLN A 202 14.44 7.18 33.02
C GLN A 202 15.23 7.26 34.33
N GLY A 203 14.54 7.51 35.44
CA GLY A 203 15.11 7.50 36.79
C GLY A 203 16.11 8.63 37.10
N LYS A 204 16.40 9.51 36.13
CA LYS A 204 17.36 10.62 36.27
C LYS A 204 16.70 12.00 36.37
N SER A 205 15.39 12.09 36.13
CA SER A 205 14.64 13.34 36.32
C SER A 205 14.56 13.70 37.80
N ILE A 206 14.82 14.97 38.14
CA ILE A 206 14.65 15.52 39.50
C ILE A 206 13.20 15.33 39.98
N TYR A 207 12.24 15.41 39.06
CA TYR A 207 10.84 15.09 39.29
C TYR A 207 10.50 13.82 38.49
N PRO A 208 10.38 12.65 39.14
CA PRO A 208 10.04 11.41 38.46
C PRO A 208 8.69 11.55 37.76
N ARG A 209 8.64 11.31 36.44
CA ARG A 209 7.35 11.10 35.76
C ARG A 209 6.92 9.68 36.05
N GLU A 210 6.02 9.52 37.00
CA GLU A 210 5.48 8.20 37.35
C GLU A 210 4.68 7.58 36.19
N TYR A 211 4.13 8.40 35.29
CA TYR A 211 3.33 7.94 34.15
C TYR A 211 3.59 8.80 32.90
N VAL A 212 4.08 8.17 31.83
CA VAL A 212 3.89 8.63 30.45
C VAL A 212 2.99 7.60 29.82
N THR A 213 1.72 7.94 29.60
CA THR A 213 0.80 7.06 28.89
C THR A 213 1.22 7.02 27.43
N GLU A 214 1.47 5.81 26.93
CA GLU A 214 1.57 5.61 25.49
C GLU A 214 0.25 6.06 24.88
N THR A 215 0.31 6.94 23.89
CA THR A 215 -0.88 7.43 23.20
C THR A 215 -0.60 7.44 21.72
N THR A 216 -1.63 7.17 20.92
CA THR A 216 -1.56 7.20 19.47
C THR A 216 -2.76 7.98 18.95
N HIS A 217 -2.51 8.92 18.03
CA HIS A 217 -3.51 9.67 17.29
C HIS A 217 -3.34 9.35 15.81
N ALA A 218 -4.34 8.72 15.21
CA ALA A 218 -4.33 8.30 13.81
C ALA A 218 -5.40 9.07 13.03
N TYR A 219 -4.98 9.78 11.98
CA TYR A 219 -5.84 10.52 11.06
C TYR A 219 -6.01 9.69 9.80
N LEU A 220 -7.23 9.17 9.59
CA LEU A 220 -7.55 8.26 8.51
C LEU A 220 -8.13 9.04 7.33
N PHE A 221 -7.66 8.69 6.14
CA PHE A 221 -8.14 9.21 4.86
C PHE A 221 -8.47 8.04 3.93
N ASP A 222 -9.56 8.18 3.18
CA ASP A 222 -9.89 7.31 2.06
C ASP A 222 -9.44 7.95 0.74
N PHE A 223 -8.90 7.15 -0.16
CA PHE A 223 -8.55 7.55 -1.52
C PHE A 223 -9.39 6.79 -2.53
N LYS A 224 -10.24 7.51 -3.25
CA LYS A 224 -11.15 6.93 -4.26
C LYS A 224 -11.24 7.86 -5.46
N ASN A 225 -11.20 7.29 -6.66
CA ASN A 225 -11.33 8.04 -7.91
C ASN A 225 -10.36 9.24 -8.03
N GLY A 226 -9.13 9.06 -7.55
CA GLY A 226 -8.10 10.11 -7.60
C GLY A 226 -8.27 11.23 -6.58
N LYS A 227 -9.15 11.10 -5.59
CA LYS A 227 -9.38 12.09 -4.53
C LYS A 227 -9.10 11.52 -3.17
N LEU A 228 -8.39 12.28 -2.34
CA LEU A 228 -8.17 11.97 -0.94
C LEU A 228 -9.22 12.67 -0.07
N THR A 229 -9.90 11.94 0.80
CA THR A 229 -10.95 12.47 1.68
C THR A 229 -10.69 12.05 3.12
N PHE A 230 -10.72 13.00 4.04
CA PHE A 230 -10.65 12.75 5.47
C PHE A 230 -11.86 11.93 5.93
N ASP A 231 -11.59 10.86 6.68
CA ASP A 231 -12.61 9.99 7.29
C ASP A 231 -12.82 10.38 8.75
N LYS A 232 -11.79 10.16 9.59
CA LYS A 232 -11.88 10.37 11.04
C LYS A 232 -10.51 10.40 11.72
N VAL A 233 -10.52 10.80 12.99
CA VAL A 233 -9.40 10.57 13.91
C VAL A 233 -9.73 9.42 14.85
N VAL A 234 -8.75 8.58 15.14
CA VAL A 234 -8.81 7.54 16.17
C VAL A 234 -7.71 7.79 17.18
N THR A 235 -8.09 7.87 18.46
CA THR A 235 -7.14 8.00 19.58
C THR A 235 -7.15 6.72 20.41
N ALA A 236 -5.97 6.21 20.74
CA ALA A 236 -5.78 5.08 21.64
C ALA A 236 -4.71 5.44 22.68
N GLY A 237 -4.85 4.94 23.90
CA GLY A 237 -3.88 5.11 24.99
C GLY A 237 -4.25 4.27 26.20
#